data_AF-R9I8I8-F1
#
_entry.id   AF-R9I8I8-F1
#
_cell.length_a   1.000
_cell.length_b   1.000
_cell.length_c   1.000
_cell.angle_alpha   90.00
_cell.angle_beta   90.00
_cell.angle_gamma   90.00
#
_symmetry.space_group_name_H-M   'P 1'
#
loop_
_entity.id
_entity.type
_entity.pdbx_description
1 polymer ?
#
loop_
_entity_poly.entity_id
_entity_poly.type
_entity_poly.pdbx_seq_one_letter_code
_entity_poly.pdbx_strand_id
1 'polypeptide(L)'
;MEHLISLFVRSIFVDNMIFAFFLGMCSYLAVSKNVKTAVGLGIAVTFVLVVTLPVNYLLQTKVLAANAIIEGVDLSFLSFILFIAVIAAIVQLVEMIVERFSPSLYASLGIFLPLIAVNCAIMGASLFMQQRITLGESDPKFIGGIADAVSYALGSGIGWLLAIVGLAAIREKMAYSDVPAPLKGLGITFITVGLMAMAFMCFSGLNI
;
A
#
# COMPACT_ATOMS: atom_id res chain seq x y z
N MET A 1 -9.87 4.73 21.18
CA MET A 1 -10.48 5.35 19.98
C MET A 1 -9.57 6.45 19.42
N GLU A 2 -9.01 7.32 20.27
CA GLU A 2 -8.00 8.30 19.84
C GLU A 2 -6.76 7.66 19.20
N HIS A 3 -6.26 6.54 19.75
CA HIS A 3 -5.16 5.76 19.16
C HIS A 3 -5.44 5.23 17.74
N LEU A 4 -6.67 4.78 17.47
CA LEU A 4 -7.05 4.28 16.14
C LEU A 4 -7.08 5.41 15.11
N ILE A 5 -7.58 6.57 15.52
CA ILE A 5 -7.70 7.75 14.65
C ILE A 5 -6.32 8.38 14.43
N SER A 6 -5.47 8.45 15.45
CA SER A 6 -4.09 8.94 15.29
C SER A 6 -3.29 8.00 14.39
N LEU A 7 -3.38 6.68 14.59
CA LEU A 7 -2.71 5.69 13.73
C LEU A 7 -3.19 5.76 12.28
N PHE A 8 -4.50 5.94 12.06
CA PHE A 8 -5.08 6.11 10.74
C PHE A 8 -4.57 7.38 10.03
N VAL A 9 -4.65 8.54 10.68
CA VAL A 9 -4.21 9.83 10.11
C VAL A 9 -2.70 9.83 9.89
N ARG A 10 -1.93 9.28 10.84
CA ARG A 10 -0.49 9.14 10.73
C ARG A 10 -0.08 8.22 9.58
N SER A 11 -0.79 7.11 9.38
CA SER A 11 -0.52 6.20 8.27
C SER A 11 -0.84 6.79 6.90
N ILE A 12 -1.76 7.74 6.81
CA ILE A 12 -2.10 8.41 5.55
C ILE A 12 -1.05 9.46 5.18
N PHE A 13 -0.64 10.29 6.15
CA PHE A 13 0.14 11.51 5.88
C PHE A 13 1.60 11.43 6.31
N VAL A 14 1.89 10.82 7.47
CA VAL A 14 3.24 10.84 8.07
C VAL A 14 4.04 9.61 7.63
N ASP A 15 3.47 8.42 7.75
CA ASP A 15 4.08 7.14 7.34
C ASP A 15 3.62 6.72 5.94
N ASN A 16 3.44 7.68 5.02
CA ASN A 16 2.91 7.39 3.69
C ASN A 16 3.84 6.45 2.91
N MET A 17 3.32 5.32 2.44
CA MET A 17 4.10 4.27 1.77
C MET A 17 4.83 4.74 0.50
N ILE A 18 4.25 5.68 -0.25
CA ILE A 18 4.81 6.15 -1.51
C ILE A 18 5.81 7.28 -1.28
N PHE A 19 5.44 8.30 -0.49
CA PHE A 19 6.26 9.51 -0.38
C PHE A 19 7.28 9.48 0.75
N ALA A 20 7.02 8.74 1.83
CA ALA A 20 7.98 8.61 2.94
C ALA A 20 8.94 7.44 2.73
N PHE A 21 8.43 6.31 2.21
CA PHE A 21 9.21 5.07 2.10
C PHE A 21 9.47 4.61 0.65
N PHE A 22 8.94 5.31 -0.36
CA PHE A 22 9.16 5.00 -1.79
C PHE A 22 8.78 3.57 -2.22
N LEU A 23 7.76 2.98 -1.59
CA LEU A 23 7.24 1.66 -1.98
C LEU A 23 6.07 1.77 -2.97
N GLY A 24 5.98 0.78 -3.89
CA GLY A 24 4.87 0.67 -4.83
C GLY A 24 5.01 1.53 -6.09
N MET A 25 6.22 2.02 -6.39
CA MET A 25 6.50 2.94 -7.49
C MET A 25 6.20 2.36 -8.88
N CYS A 26 6.35 1.05 -9.08
CA CYS A 26 6.22 0.40 -10.39
C CYS A 26 4.81 0.57 -10.98
N SER A 27 3.78 0.20 -10.22
CA SER A 27 2.38 0.32 -10.63
C SER A 27 1.89 1.77 -10.57
N TYR A 28 2.40 2.55 -9.61
CA TYR A 28 2.13 3.98 -9.47
C TYR A 28 2.55 4.81 -10.70
N LEU A 29 3.76 4.58 -11.23
CA LEU A 29 4.26 5.29 -12.42
C LEU A 29 3.63 4.76 -13.72
N ALA A 30 3.32 3.47 -13.78
CA ALA A 30 2.77 2.84 -14.97
C ALA A 30 1.31 3.24 -15.25
N VAL A 31 0.47 3.33 -14.22
CA VAL A 31 -1.01 3.44 -14.37
C VAL A 31 -1.56 4.84 -14.04
N SER A 32 -0.69 5.84 -13.84
CA SER A 32 -1.09 7.22 -13.54
C SER A 32 -1.37 8.10 -14.76
N LYS A 33 -1.73 7.53 -15.92
CA LYS A 33 -2.03 8.35 -17.12
C LYS A 33 -3.44 8.96 -17.11
N ASN A 34 -4.42 8.22 -16.60
CA ASN A 34 -5.82 8.65 -16.54
C ASN A 34 -6.32 8.54 -15.11
N VAL A 35 -7.06 9.54 -14.63
CA VAL A 35 -7.62 9.51 -13.26
C VAL A 35 -8.56 8.32 -13.06
N LYS A 36 -9.40 7.98 -14.05
CA LYS A 36 -10.34 6.85 -13.95
C LYS A 36 -9.64 5.50 -13.70
N THR A 37 -8.54 5.23 -14.40
CA THR A 37 -7.78 3.98 -14.21
C THR A 37 -6.98 3.99 -12.91
N ALA A 38 -6.42 5.15 -12.53
CA ALA A 38 -5.70 5.33 -11.28
C ALA A 38 -6.60 5.10 -10.05
N VAL A 39 -7.84 5.61 -10.07
CA VAL A 39 -8.82 5.38 -9.01
C VAL A 39 -9.16 3.89 -8.89
N GLY A 40 -9.42 3.21 -10.03
CA GLY A 40 -9.72 1.78 -10.04
C GLY A 40 -8.59 0.94 -9.43
N LEU A 41 -7.33 1.24 -9.80
CA LEU A 41 -6.17 0.57 -9.21
C LEU A 41 -6.01 0.89 -7.73
N GLY A 42 -6.18 2.14 -7.32
CA GLY A 42 -6.11 2.58 -5.91
C GLY A 42 -7.10 1.84 -5.02
N ILE A 43 -8.34 1.67 -5.49
CA ILE A 43 -9.37 0.93 -4.76
C ILE A 43 -8.99 -0.55 -4.65
N ALA A 44 -8.50 -1.16 -5.74
CA ALA A 44 -8.08 -2.56 -5.72
C ALA A 44 -6.92 -2.79 -4.73
N VAL A 45 -5.88 -1.94 -4.74
CA VAL A 45 -4.75 -2.03 -3.80
C VAL A 45 -5.21 -1.82 -2.35
N THR A 46 -6.09 -0.85 -2.10
CA THR A 46 -6.66 -0.62 -0.76
C THR A 46 -7.44 -1.83 -0.28
N PHE A 47 -8.27 -2.43 -1.14
CA PHE A 47 -9.02 -3.64 -0.80
C PHE A 47 -8.10 -4.81 -0.45
N VAL A 48 -7.07 -5.05 -1.27
CA VAL A 48 -6.08 -6.10 -0.99
C VAL A 48 -5.42 -5.85 0.37
N LEU A 49 -4.93 -4.64 0.64
CA LEU A 49 -4.32 -4.27 1.93
C LEU A 49 -5.24 -4.55 3.12
N VAL A 50 -6.50 -4.11 3.04
CA VAL A 50 -7.50 -4.26 4.11
C VAL A 50 -7.82 -5.71 4.42
N VAL A 51 -7.75 -6.59 3.43
CA VAL A 51 -7.99 -8.03 3.63
C VAL A 51 -6.71 -8.74 4.06
N THR A 52 -5.56 -8.44 3.45
CA THR A 52 -4.31 -9.15 3.71
C THR A 52 -3.74 -8.84 5.07
N LEU A 53 -3.80 -7.58 5.54
CA LEU A 53 -3.18 -7.19 6.80
C LEU A 53 -3.81 -7.85 8.04
N PRO A 54 -5.14 -7.91 8.21
CA PRO A 54 -5.75 -8.64 9.32
C PRO A 54 -5.47 -10.15 9.28
N VAL A 55 -5.42 -10.74 8.08
CA VAL A 55 -5.09 -12.16 7.93
C VAL A 55 -3.62 -12.40 8.31
N ASN A 56 -2.71 -11.55 7.84
CA ASN A 56 -1.30 -11.61 8.19
C ASN A 56 -1.08 -11.36 9.70
N TYR A 57 -1.87 -10.48 10.33
CA TYR A 57 -1.88 -10.30 11.80
C TYR A 57 -2.15 -11.61 12.54
N LEU A 58 -3.23 -12.28 12.14
CA LEU A 58 -3.69 -13.50 12.80
C LEU A 58 -2.68 -14.61 12.59
N LEU A 59 -2.13 -14.75 11.38
CA LEU A 59 -1.07 -15.71 11.11
C LEU A 59 0.19 -15.40 11.93
N GLN A 60 0.58 -14.15 12.02
CA GLN A 60 1.74 -13.74 12.81
C GLN A 60 1.58 -14.01 14.31
N THR A 61 0.42 -13.65 14.87
CA THR A 61 0.16 -13.75 16.31
C THR A 61 -0.28 -15.14 16.76
N LYS A 62 -0.94 -15.93 15.90
CA LYS A 62 -1.50 -17.25 16.24
C LYS A 62 -0.77 -18.45 15.62
N VAL A 63 0.04 -18.26 14.58
CA VAL A 63 0.74 -19.36 13.89
C VAL A 63 2.25 -19.21 14.03
N LEU A 64 2.76 -17.99 13.95
CA LEU A 64 4.21 -17.71 13.94
C LEU A 64 4.80 -17.23 15.26
N ALA A 65 3.98 -16.84 16.24
CA ALA A 65 4.45 -16.42 17.54
C ALA A 65 5.20 -17.55 18.27
N ALA A 66 6.23 -17.19 19.03
CA ALA A 66 6.96 -18.13 19.87
C ALA A 66 5.97 -18.91 20.76
N ASN A 67 5.97 -20.24 20.63
CA ASN A 67 5.09 -21.21 21.31
C ASN A 67 3.67 -21.44 20.75
N ALA A 68 3.35 -21.01 19.53
CA ALA A 68 2.00 -21.22 18.99
C ALA A 68 1.71 -22.65 18.46
N ILE A 69 2.74 -23.38 17.97
CA ILE A 69 2.57 -24.71 17.35
C ILE A 69 3.50 -25.76 17.98
N ILE A 70 4.74 -25.38 18.29
CA ILE A 70 5.75 -26.22 18.98
C ILE A 70 6.45 -25.33 20.00
N GLU A 71 6.49 -25.74 21.27
CA GLU A 71 7.27 -25.04 22.30
C GLU A 71 8.75 -25.01 21.87
N GLY A 72 9.34 -23.81 21.77
CA GLY A 72 10.76 -23.62 21.50
C GLY A 72 11.21 -23.51 20.04
N VAL A 73 10.31 -23.51 19.04
CA VAL A 73 10.68 -23.21 17.64
C VAL A 73 10.14 -21.85 17.21
N ASP A 74 11.04 -20.94 16.87
CA ASP A 74 10.70 -19.62 16.34
C ASP A 74 10.54 -19.72 14.80
N LEU A 75 9.30 -19.74 14.31
CA LEU A 75 8.99 -19.85 12.87
C LEU A 75 9.05 -18.50 12.15
N SER A 76 9.58 -17.46 12.79
CA SER A 76 9.69 -16.10 12.22
C SER A 76 10.42 -16.07 10.86
N PHE A 77 11.33 -17.02 10.58
CA PHE A 77 11.98 -17.14 9.26
C PHE A 77 10.99 -17.40 8.09
N LEU A 78 9.85 -18.04 8.36
CA LEU A 78 8.82 -18.34 7.34
C LEU A 78 7.89 -17.16 7.02
N SER A 79 8.00 -16.04 7.74
CA SER A 79 7.10 -14.88 7.61
C SER A 79 7.00 -14.38 6.17
N PHE A 80 8.13 -14.25 5.47
CA PHE A 80 8.17 -13.72 4.10
C PHE A 80 7.38 -14.59 3.13
N ILE A 81 7.58 -15.90 3.16
CA ILE A 81 6.91 -16.84 2.25
C ILE A 81 5.40 -16.86 2.53
N LEU A 82 5.01 -16.84 3.81
CA LEU A 82 3.59 -16.80 4.20
C LEU A 82 2.90 -15.51 3.74
N PHE A 83 3.52 -14.35 3.94
CA PHE A 83 2.95 -13.08 3.50
C PHE A 83 2.77 -13.04 1.98
N ILE A 84 3.77 -13.50 1.21
CA ILE A 84 3.67 -13.56 -0.25
C ILE A 84 2.54 -14.51 -0.66
N ALA A 85 2.42 -15.68 -0.03
CA ALA A 85 1.37 -16.65 -0.34
C ALA A 85 -0.04 -16.10 -0.07
N VAL A 86 -0.24 -15.42 1.06
CA VAL A 86 -1.53 -14.79 1.40
C VAL A 86 -1.86 -13.68 0.43
N ILE A 87 -0.90 -12.80 0.13
CA ILE A 87 -1.10 -11.71 -0.83
C ILE A 87 -1.46 -12.28 -2.22
N ALA A 88 -0.73 -13.30 -2.70
CA ALA A 88 -1.02 -13.94 -3.97
C ALA A 88 -2.43 -14.55 -4.03
N ALA A 89 -2.86 -15.24 -2.97
CA ALA A 89 -4.21 -15.82 -2.89
C ALA A 89 -5.31 -14.74 -2.94
N ILE A 90 -5.14 -13.64 -2.21
CA ILE A 90 -6.12 -12.53 -2.22
C ILE A 90 -6.11 -11.79 -3.55
N VAL A 91 -4.94 -11.55 -4.15
CA VAL A 91 -4.84 -10.91 -5.46
C VAL A 91 -5.50 -11.76 -6.55
N GLN A 92 -5.33 -13.09 -6.50
CA GLN A 92 -6.02 -14.00 -7.41
C GLN A 92 -7.55 -13.89 -7.30
N LEU A 93 -8.07 -13.77 -6.07
CA LEU A 93 -9.50 -13.54 -5.85
C LEU A 93 -9.95 -12.21 -6.48
N VAL A 94 -9.16 -11.14 -6.29
CA VAL A 94 -9.45 -9.82 -6.88
C VAL A 94 -9.42 -9.86 -8.40
N GLU A 95 -8.49 -10.60 -9.01
CA GLU A 95 -8.41 -10.76 -10.45
C GLU A 95 -9.72 -11.34 -11.02
N MET A 96 -10.21 -12.45 -10.44
CA MET A 96 -11.48 -13.07 -10.84
C MET A 96 -12.68 -12.12 -10.65
N ILE A 97 -12.69 -11.31 -9.58
CA ILE A 97 -13.75 -10.33 -9.32
C ILE A 97 -13.71 -9.21 -10.37
N VAL A 98 -12.53 -8.65 -10.67
CA VAL A 98 -12.40 -7.54 -11.62
C VAL A 98 -12.76 -7.98 -13.04
N GLU A 99 -12.36 -9.19 -13.45
CA GLU A 99 -12.74 -9.77 -14.74
C GLU A 99 -14.27 -9.89 -14.88
N ARG A 100 -14.96 -10.28 -13.80
CA ARG A 100 -16.41 -10.46 -13.79
C ARG A 100 -17.20 -9.14 -13.77
N PHE A 101 -16.80 -8.18 -12.94
CA PHE A 101 -17.60 -6.98 -12.68
C PHE A 101 -17.19 -5.77 -13.52
N SER A 102 -15.93 -5.67 -13.95
CA SER A 102 -15.41 -4.48 -14.63
C SER A 102 -14.47 -4.82 -15.78
N PRO A 103 -15.00 -5.33 -16.91
CA PRO A 103 -14.21 -5.70 -18.08
C PRO A 103 -13.44 -4.52 -18.69
N SER A 104 -13.92 -3.29 -18.54
CA SER A 104 -13.21 -2.08 -19.00
C SER A 104 -11.91 -1.82 -18.22
N LEU A 105 -11.90 -2.10 -16.91
CA LEU A 105 -10.73 -1.98 -16.06
C LEU A 105 -9.76 -3.13 -16.31
N TYR A 106 -10.27 -4.36 -16.48
CA TYR A 106 -9.47 -5.52 -16.86
C TYR A 106 -8.76 -5.31 -18.21
N ALA A 107 -9.45 -4.77 -19.22
CA ALA A 107 -8.85 -4.45 -20.51
C ALA A 107 -7.75 -3.37 -20.42
N SER A 108 -7.87 -2.44 -19.47
CA SER A 108 -6.91 -1.34 -19.29
C SER A 108 -5.72 -1.73 -18.41
N LEU A 109 -5.90 -2.64 -17.45
CA LEU A 109 -4.92 -3.00 -16.43
C LEU A 109 -4.42 -4.45 -16.52
N GLY A 110 -4.90 -5.28 -17.46
CA GLY A 110 -4.79 -6.75 -17.40
C GLY A 110 -3.42 -7.31 -17.03
N ILE A 111 -2.34 -6.77 -17.61
CA ILE A 111 -0.97 -7.23 -17.28
C ILE A 111 -0.55 -6.80 -15.86
N PHE A 112 -1.05 -5.67 -15.36
CA PHE A 112 -0.73 -5.12 -14.05
C PHE A 112 -1.52 -5.71 -12.88
N LEU A 113 -2.61 -6.45 -13.12
CA LEU A 113 -3.39 -7.11 -12.06
C LEU A 113 -2.55 -8.16 -11.30
N PRO A 114 -1.86 -9.09 -11.97
CA PRO A 114 -0.93 -10.01 -11.29
C PRO A 114 0.24 -9.29 -10.61
N LEU A 115 0.67 -8.12 -11.13
CA LEU A 115 1.73 -7.33 -10.52
C LEU A 115 1.31 -6.70 -9.17
N ILE A 116 0.03 -6.73 -8.81
CA ILE A 116 -0.42 -6.34 -7.46
C ILE A 116 0.17 -7.29 -6.41
N ALA A 117 0.34 -8.58 -6.72
CA ALA A 117 0.88 -9.56 -5.77
C ALA A 117 2.32 -9.25 -5.33
N VAL A 118 3.10 -8.63 -6.23
CA VAL A 118 4.48 -8.21 -5.97
C VAL A 118 4.59 -6.71 -5.69
N ASN A 119 3.47 -6.05 -5.37
CA ASN A 119 3.50 -4.63 -5.05
C ASN A 119 4.23 -4.41 -3.73
N CYS A 120 5.31 -3.64 -3.80
CA CYS A 120 6.19 -3.39 -2.67
C CYS A 120 5.45 -2.71 -1.51
N ALA A 121 4.44 -1.88 -1.78
CA ALA A 121 3.68 -1.22 -0.72
C ALA A 121 2.87 -2.23 0.11
N ILE A 122 2.29 -3.25 -0.52
CA ILE A 122 1.48 -4.28 0.16
C ILE A 122 2.37 -5.19 1.02
N MET A 123 3.49 -5.62 0.45
CA MET A 123 4.48 -6.40 1.19
C MET A 123 5.09 -5.59 2.34
N GLY A 124 5.47 -4.33 2.07
CA GLY A 124 6.01 -3.42 3.07
C GLY A 124 5.04 -3.15 4.22
N ALA A 125 3.73 -3.03 3.93
CA ALA A 125 2.71 -2.93 4.96
C ALA A 125 2.74 -4.11 5.93
N SER A 126 2.83 -5.33 5.39
CA SER A 126 2.84 -6.56 6.18
C SER A 126 4.12 -6.68 7.02
N LEU A 127 5.25 -6.19 6.50
CA LEU A 127 6.53 -6.16 7.24
C LEU A 127 6.55 -5.07 8.32
N PHE A 128 6.06 -3.87 8.02
CA PHE A 128 5.95 -2.80 9.02
C PHE A 128 4.98 -3.18 10.13
N MET A 129 3.91 -3.87 9.78
CA MET A 129 3.02 -4.47 10.74
C MET A 129 3.75 -5.46 11.65
N GLN A 130 4.51 -6.41 11.11
CA GLN A 130 5.33 -7.34 11.90
C GLN A 130 6.27 -6.62 12.87
N GLN A 131 6.94 -5.56 12.41
CA GLN A 131 7.80 -4.77 13.27
C GLN A 131 7.02 -4.05 14.37
N ARG A 132 5.84 -3.50 14.03
CA ARG A 132 4.93 -2.75 14.91
C ARG A 132 4.27 -3.59 16.01
N ILE A 133 4.11 -4.89 15.80
CA ILE A 133 3.60 -5.84 16.81
C ILE A 133 4.64 -6.07 17.92
N THR A 134 5.93 -5.96 17.60
CA THR A 134 7.03 -6.18 18.56
C THR A 134 7.43 -4.91 19.34
N LEU A 135 6.87 -3.74 19.01
CA LEU A 135 7.09 -2.53 19.82
C LEU A 135 6.34 -2.63 21.16
N GLY A 136 6.81 -1.90 22.18
CA GLY A 136 6.14 -1.84 23.48
C GLY A 136 4.81 -1.12 23.40
N GLU A 137 3.86 -1.45 24.28
CA GLU A 137 2.54 -0.78 24.39
C GLU A 137 2.62 0.75 24.57
N SER A 138 3.79 1.27 24.94
CA SER A 138 4.09 2.70 25.08
C SER A 138 4.27 3.44 23.75
N ASP A 139 4.45 2.74 22.62
CA ASP A 139 4.66 3.37 21.33
C ASP A 139 3.34 3.60 20.57
N PRO A 140 3.10 4.82 20.03
CA PRO A 140 1.89 5.14 19.24
C PRO A 140 1.84 4.42 17.88
N LYS A 141 2.78 3.50 17.63
CA LYS A 141 2.86 2.66 16.43
C LYS A 141 2.47 1.21 16.73
N PHE A 142 2.20 0.87 17.99
CA PHE A 142 1.88 -0.48 18.42
C PHE A 142 0.57 -0.98 17.80
N ILE A 143 0.59 -2.22 17.33
CA ILE A 143 -0.60 -2.90 16.77
C ILE A 143 -0.89 -4.08 17.68
N GLY A 144 -1.81 -3.88 18.63
CA GLY A 144 -2.23 -4.89 19.61
C GLY A 144 -3.53 -5.61 19.24
N GLY A 145 -4.30 -5.10 18.28
CA GLY A 145 -5.59 -5.65 17.88
C GLY A 145 -5.81 -5.75 16.38
N ILE A 146 -6.77 -6.60 16.01
CA ILE A 146 -7.27 -6.71 14.62
C ILE A 146 -7.84 -5.36 14.16
N ALA A 147 -8.46 -4.60 15.05
CA ALA A 147 -8.99 -3.26 14.76
C ALA A 147 -7.87 -2.26 14.40
N ASP A 148 -6.72 -2.31 15.09
CA ASP A 148 -5.56 -1.47 14.77
C ASP A 148 -4.96 -1.87 13.41
N ALA A 149 -4.84 -3.17 13.14
CA ALA A 149 -4.38 -3.70 11.86
C ALA A 149 -5.26 -3.25 10.68
N VAL A 150 -6.59 -3.30 10.83
CA VAL A 150 -7.55 -2.81 9.83
C VAL A 150 -7.41 -1.29 9.65
N SER A 151 -7.26 -0.53 10.73
CA SER A 151 -7.10 0.94 10.65
C SER A 151 -5.79 1.32 9.93
N TYR A 152 -4.70 0.60 10.20
CA TYR A 152 -3.42 0.77 9.50
C TYR A 152 -3.53 0.41 8.02
N ALA A 153 -4.25 -0.67 7.71
CA ALA A 153 -4.50 -1.11 6.33
C ALA A 153 -5.30 -0.08 5.54
N LEU A 154 -6.37 0.44 6.13
CA LEU A 154 -7.19 1.48 5.51
C LEU A 154 -6.40 2.77 5.35
N GLY A 155 -5.66 3.20 6.37
CA GLY A 155 -4.86 4.42 6.31
C GLY A 155 -3.77 4.35 5.24
N SER A 156 -3.01 3.26 5.20
CA SER A 156 -1.97 3.06 4.19
C SER A 156 -2.52 2.91 2.78
N GLY A 157 -3.63 2.18 2.60
CA GLY A 157 -4.30 2.04 1.30
C GLY A 157 -4.87 3.36 0.78
N ILE A 158 -5.52 4.14 1.64
CA ILE A 158 -6.02 5.49 1.29
C ILE A 158 -4.86 6.43 0.97
N GLY A 159 -3.77 6.39 1.74
CA GLY A 159 -2.55 7.15 1.44
C GLY A 159 -1.98 6.81 0.07
N TRP A 160 -2.01 5.54 -0.32
CA TRP A 160 -1.60 5.08 -1.65
C TRP A 160 -2.56 5.55 -2.75
N LEU A 161 -3.86 5.45 -2.51
CA LEU A 161 -4.91 5.90 -3.43
C LEU A 161 -4.84 7.41 -3.68
N LEU A 162 -4.67 8.22 -2.63
CA LEU A 162 -4.56 9.67 -2.74
C LEU A 162 -3.34 10.08 -3.59
N ALA A 163 -2.21 9.39 -3.38
CA ALA A 163 -1.02 9.65 -4.17
C ALA A 163 -1.23 9.34 -5.65
N ILE A 164 -1.76 8.16 -6.01
CA ILE A 164 -1.91 7.77 -7.44
C ILE A 164 -2.94 8.65 -8.16
N VAL A 165 -4.02 9.04 -7.47
CA VAL A 165 -5.01 9.97 -8.00
C VAL A 165 -4.40 11.35 -8.18
N GLY A 166 -3.61 11.83 -7.21
CA GLY A 166 -2.90 13.10 -7.30
C GLY A 166 -1.94 13.15 -8.49
N LEU A 167 -1.12 12.10 -8.67
CA LEU A 167 -0.23 12.02 -9.83
C LEU A 167 -1.00 11.95 -11.14
N ALA A 168 -2.08 11.17 -11.20
CA ALA A 168 -2.90 11.07 -12.39
C ALA A 168 -3.54 12.42 -12.77
N ALA A 169 -4.03 13.18 -11.80
CA ALA A 169 -4.58 14.51 -12.03
C ALA A 169 -3.52 15.49 -12.57
N ILE A 170 -2.30 15.47 -12.00
CA ILE A 170 -1.18 16.30 -12.48
C ILE A 170 -0.79 15.87 -13.91
N ARG A 171 -0.72 14.57 -14.19
CA ARG A 171 -0.37 14.05 -15.52
C ARG A 171 -1.41 14.35 -16.59
N GLU A 172 -2.69 14.25 -16.25
CA GLU A 172 -3.80 14.61 -17.15
C GLU A 172 -3.77 16.11 -17.45
N LYS A 173 -3.46 16.96 -16.47
CA LYS A 173 -3.25 18.39 -16.69
C LYS A 173 -2.01 18.68 -17.54
N MET A 174 -0.90 18.01 -17.28
CA MET A 174 0.36 18.18 -18.04
C MET A 174 0.24 17.74 -19.50
N ALA A 175 -0.72 16.88 -19.84
CA ALA A 175 -0.97 16.50 -21.23
C ALA A 175 -1.40 17.69 -22.10
N TYR A 176 -1.98 18.73 -21.48
CA TYR A 176 -2.38 19.99 -22.14
C TYR A 176 -1.30 21.08 -22.05
N SER A 177 -0.15 20.79 -21.45
CA SER A 177 0.96 21.75 -21.27
C SER A 177 2.10 21.49 -22.23
N ASP A 178 2.86 22.55 -22.56
CA ASP A 178 4.05 22.46 -23.39
C ASP A 178 5.24 21.90 -22.62
N VAL A 179 5.30 20.58 -22.52
CA VAL A 179 6.45 19.85 -21.96
C VAL A 179 7.53 19.67 -23.04
N PRO A 180 8.83 19.91 -22.75
CA PRO A 180 9.91 19.67 -23.71
C PRO A 180 9.87 18.26 -24.28
N ALA A 181 9.99 18.12 -25.61
CA ALA A 181 9.86 16.85 -26.32
C ALA A 181 10.70 15.69 -25.75
N PRO A 182 11.96 15.90 -25.29
CA PRO A 182 12.77 14.83 -24.69
C PRO A 182 12.27 14.33 -23.33
N LEU A 183 11.49 15.14 -22.60
CA LEU A 183 11.03 14.84 -21.24
C LEU A 183 9.60 14.29 -21.21
N LYS A 184 8.91 14.22 -22.35
CA LYS A 184 7.52 13.74 -22.41
C LYS A 184 7.43 12.28 -21.95
N GLY A 185 6.37 11.98 -21.19
CA GLY A 185 6.11 10.63 -20.69
C GLY A 185 6.74 10.38 -19.32
N LEU A 186 7.62 9.37 -19.22
CA LEU A 186 8.17 8.92 -17.94
C LEU A 186 9.13 9.93 -17.31
N GLY A 187 9.95 10.64 -18.11
CA GLY A 187 10.93 11.60 -17.61
C GLY A 187 10.30 12.71 -16.76
N ILE A 188 9.32 13.42 -17.30
CA ILE A 188 8.57 14.43 -16.54
C ILE A 188 7.80 13.82 -15.37
N THR A 189 7.30 12.59 -15.51
CA THR A 189 6.60 11.89 -14.43
C THR A 189 7.52 11.69 -13.22
N PHE A 190 8.77 11.23 -13.43
CA PHE A 190 9.74 11.09 -12.34
C PHE A 190 10.04 12.44 -11.65
N ILE A 191 10.19 13.52 -12.42
CA ILE A 191 10.40 14.87 -11.87
C ILE A 191 9.20 15.28 -11.02
N THR A 192 7.98 15.10 -11.52
CA THR A 192 6.77 15.45 -10.76
C THR A 192 6.63 14.65 -9.48
N VAL A 193 6.98 13.36 -9.49
CA VAL A 193 6.95 12.53 -8.29
C VAL A 193 7.98 13.00 -7.27
N GLY A 194 9.18 13.40 -7.70
CA GLY A 194 10.17 14.01 -6.81
C GLY A 194 9.68 15.32 -6.18
N LEU A 195 9.04 16.19 -6.96
CA LEU A 195 8.43 17.43 -6.45
C LEU A 195 7.30 17.14 -5.44
N MET A 196 6.45 16.14 -5.73
CA MET A 196 5.40 15.70 -4.80
C MET A 196 5.99 15.13 -3.51
N ALA A 197 7.05 14.32 -3.60
CA ALA A 197 7.72 13.76 -2.42
C ALA A 197 8.27 14.87 -1.51
N MET A 198 8.89 15.90 -2.08
CA MET A 198 9.36 17.07 -1.30
C MET A 198 8.21 17.81 -0.61
N ALA A 199 7.05 17.95 -1.27
CA ALA A 199 5.87 18.57 -0.65
C ALA A 199 5.32 17.71 0.51
N PHE A 200 5.34 16.39 0.39
CA PHE A 200 4.90 15.47 1.44
C PHE A 200 5.89 15.36 2.62
N MET A 201 7.18 15.66 2.42
CA MET A 201 8.16 15.73 3.52
C MET A 201 7.78 16.77 4.58
N CYS A 202 6.98 17.80 4.25
CA CYS A 202 6.43 18.74 5.23
C CYS A 202 5.60 18.06 6.34
N PHE A 203 5.01 16.89 6.06
CA PHE A 203 4.23 16.14 7.03
C PHE A 203 5.07 15.22 7.93
N SER A 204 6.36 15.02 7.62
CA SER A 204 7.24 14.13 8.39
C SER A 204 7.53 14.63 9.82
N GLY A 205 7.30 15.91 10.10
CA GLY A 205 7.45 16.52 11.43
C GLY A 205 6.18 16.51 12.30
N LEU A 206 5.06 15.95 11.82
CA LEU A 206 3.83 15.86 12.60
C LEU A 206 3.93 14.71 13.62
N ASN A 207 4.05 15.07 14.90
CA ASN A 207 3.92 14.15 16.02
C ASN A 207 2.45 14.14 16.48
N ILE A 208 1.68 13.18 15.97
CA ILE A 208 0.30 12.85 16.36
C ILE A 208 0.29 11.43 16.92
#